data_AF-A0A3N0CHY4-F1
#
_entry.id   AF-A0A3N0CHY4-F1
#
_cell.length_a   1.000
_cell.length_b   1.000
_cell.length_c   1.000
_cell.angle_alpha   90.00
_cell.angle_beta   90.00
_cell.angle_gamma   90.00
#
_symmetry.space_group_name_H-M   'P 1'
#
loop_
_entity.id
_entity.type
_entity.pdbx_description
1 polymer ?
#
loop_
_entity_poly.entity_id
_entity_poly.type
_entity_poly.pdbx_seq_one_letter_code
_entity_poly.pdbx_strand_id
1 'polypeptide(L)'
;MTALPSPHLLDTLGTAVDARLGADHPDRAFTIKLCAEAIGFSWILSRRMPDGHVGRRARTSAALLLELAFPEMRAGVRHQLSVACEIIATGAHVPLTD
;
A
#
# COMPACT_ATOMS: atom_id res chain seq x y z
N MET A 1 -7.83 -16.36 11.23
CA MET A 1 -6.39 -16.04 11.05
C MET A 1 -6.27 -14.70 10.34
N THR A 2 -5.98 -13.64 11.10
CA THR A 2 -5.63 -12.30 10.61
C THR A 2 -4.31 -12.40 9.87
N ALA A 3 -4.35 -12.39 8.54
CA ALA A 3 -3.14 -12.26 7.74
C ALA A 3 -2.67 -10.81 7.89
N LEU A 4 -1.81 -10.57 8.87
CA LEU A 4 -1.02 -9.35 8.96
C LEU A 4 -0.19 -9.21 7.68
N PRO A 5 0.16 -7.98 7.28
CA PRO A 5 1.25 -7.74 6.35
C PRO A 5 2.42 -8.68 6.65
N SER A 6 2.88 -9.45 5.66
CA SER A 6 4.16 -10.16 5.77
C SER A 6 5.22 -9.18 6.28
N PRO A 7 6.17 -9.55 7.16
CA PRO A 7 7.24 -8.65 7.60
C PRO A 7 7.91 -7.90 6.43
N HIS A 8 8.04 -8.57 5.29
CA HIS A 8 8.58 -8.00 4.05
C HIS A 8 7.72 -6.90 3.42
N LEU A 9 6.42 -6.83 3.72
CA LEU A 9 5.52 -5.79 3.23
C LEU A 9 5.92 -4.42 3.80
N LEU A 10 6.20 -4.33 5.09
CA LEU A 10 6.58 -3.07 5.72
C LEU A 10 7.95 -2.60 5.24
N ASP A 11 8.90 -3.50 5.01
CA ASP A 11 10.22 -3.16 4.46
C ASP A 11 10.11 -2.67 3.01
N THR A 12 9.30 -3.35 2.19
CA THR A 12 9.06 -2.96 0.79
C THR A 12 8.36 -1.61 0.71
N LEU A 13 7.36 -1.38 1.57
CA LEU A 13 6.68 -0.09 1.67
C LEU A 13 7.64 1.00 2.16
N GLY A 14 8.47 0.71 3.17
CA GLY A 14 9.49 1.62 3.67
C GLY A 14 10.39 2.09 2.54
N THR A 15 10.95 1.15 1.78
CA THR A 15 11.80 1.45 0.61
C THR A 15 11.06 2.30 -0.44
N ALA A 16 9.81 1.97 -0.74
CA ALA A 16 9.03 2.69 -1.74
C ALA A 16 8.69 4.13 -1.30
N VAL A 17 8.42 4.33 -0.01
CA VAL A 17 8.15 5.64 0.59
C VAL A 17 9.44 6.46 0.67
N ASP A 18 10.55 5.85 1.07
CA ASP A 18 11.86 6.51 1.19
C ASP A 18 12.34 7.03 -0.16
N ALA A 19 12.12 6.28 -1.23
CA ALA A 19 12.44 6.71 -2.59
C ALA A 19 11.64 7.95 -3.07
N ARG A 20 10.54 8.31 -2.39
CA ARG A 20 9.63 9.39 -2.82
C ARG A 20 9.58 10.57 -1.86
N LEU A 21 9.69 10.31 -0.56
CA LEU A 21 9.63 11.32 0.50
C LEU A 21 10.99 11.55 1.16
N GLY A 22 11.89 10.55 1.13
CA GLY A 22 13.10 10.52 1.94
C GLY A 22 12.89 9.84 3.29
N ALA A 23 13.94 9.16 3.80
CA ALA A 23 13.89 8.39 5.04
C ALA A 23 13.63 9.25 6.29
N ASP A 24 13.98 10.54 6.25
CA ASP A 24 13.80 11.49 7.36
C ASP A 24 12.53 12.35 7.21
N HIS A 25 11.66 12.06 6.23
CA HIS A 25 10.44 12.83 6.03
C HIS A 25 9.49 12.67 7.23
N PRO A 26 8.93 13.77 7.79
CA PRO A 26 8.08 13.72 8.98
C PRO A 26 6.87 12.80 8.82
N ASP A 27 6.27 12.77 7.63
CA ASP A 27 5.09 11.95 7.33
C ASP A 27 5.41 10.51 6.91
N ARG A 28 6.69 10.09 6.90
CA ARG A 28 7.11 8.77 6.41
C ARG A 28 6.34 7.64 7.07
N ALA A 29 6.36 7.59 8.41
CA ALA A 29 5.76 6.50 9.16
C ALA A 29 4.25 6.40 8.91
N PHE A 30 3.58 7.56 8.85
CA PHE A 30 2.14 7.58 8.61
C PHE A 30 1.79 7.22 7.16
N THR A 31 2.61 7.64 6.19
CA THR A 31 2.49 7.24 4.78
C THR A 31 2.60 5.72 4.62
N ILE A 32 3.59 5.09 5.26
CA ILE A 32 3.76 3.61 5.26
C ILE A 32 2.50 2.94 5.82
N LYS A 33 1.98 3.45 6.95
CA LYS A 33 0.76 2.91 7.57
C LYS A 33 -0.44 2.98 6.63
N LEU A 34 -0.72 4.12 6.01
CA LEU A 34 -1.85 4.28 5.08
C LEU A 34 -1.73 3.35 3.87
N CYS A 35 -0.52 3.21 3.32
CA CYS A 35 -0.26 2.29 2.21
C CYS A 35 -0.47 0.82 2.63
N ALA A 36 0.00 0.43 3.83
CA ALA A 36 -0.19 -0.91 4.37
C ALA A 36 -1.68 -1.24 4.58
N GLU A 37 -2.46 -0.29 5.12
CA GLU A 37 -3.91 -0.43 5.30
C GLU A 37 -4.64 -0.57 3.96
N ALA A 38 -4.28 0.22 2.95
CA ALA A 38 -4.85 0.11 1.61
C ALA A 38 -4.64 -1.28 0.99
N ILE A 39 -3.44 -1.83 1.15
CA ILE A 39 -3.08 -3.17 0.66
C ILE A 39 -3.84 -4.24 1.46
N GLY A 40 -3.82 -4.15 2.79
CA GLY A 40 -4.50 -5.10 3.67
C GLY A 40 -6.01 -5.16 3.43
N PHE A 41 -6.66 -4.00 3.32
CA PHE A 41 -8.08 -3.90 2.97
C PHE A 41 -8.39 -4.56 1.62
N SER A 42 -7.57 -4.28 0.61
CA SER A 42 -7.74 -4.84 -0.73
C SER A 42 -7.62 -6.36 -0.75
N TRP A 43 -6.72 -6.91 0.05
CA TRP A 43 -6.53 -8.35 0.24
C TRP A 43 -7.72 -9.01 0.95
N ILE A 44 -8.21 -8.41 2.04
CA ILE A 44 -9.39 -8.88 2.77
C ILE A 44 -10.61 -8.97 1.84
N LEU A 45 -10.82 -7.96 1.00
CA LEU A 45 -11.91 -7.96 0.02
C LEU A 45 -11.73 -9.01 -1.08
N SER A 46 -10.50 -9.26 -1.53
CA SER A 46 -10.22 -10.25 -2.59
C SER A 46 -10.62 -11.67 -2.16
N ARG A 47 -10.52 -11.99 -0.87
CA ARG A 47 -11.00 -13.27 -0.31
C ARG A 47 -12.52 -13.44 -0.35
N ARG A 48 -13.26 -12.33 -0.44
CA ARG A 48 -14.73 -12.30 -0.50
C ARG A 48 -15.26 -12.09 -1.92
N MET A 49 -14.42 -11.57 -2.82
CA MET A 49 -14.75 -11.26 -4.22
C MET A 49 -13.60 -11.74 -5.13
N PRO A 50 -13.63 -13.00 -5.60
CA PRO A 50 -12.51 -13.64 -6.30
C PRO A 50 -12.15 -12.96 -7.63
N ASP A 51 -13.12 -12.38 -8.33
CA ASP A 51 -12.91 -11.69 -9.62
C ASP A 51 -12.26 -10.30 -9.45
N GLY A 52 -11.91 -9.96 -8.21
CA GLY A 52 -11.50 -8.63 -7.85
C GLY A 52 -10.04 -8.31 -8.14
N HIS A 53 -9.75 -7.28 -8.93
CA HIS A 53 -8.41 -6.74 -9.15
C HIS A 53 -7.78 -6.15 -7.86
N VAL A 54 -7.06 -6.97 -7.09
CA VAL A 54 -6.44 -6.59 -5.81
C VAL A 54 -5.51 -5.38 -5.94
N GLY A 55 -4.69 -5.33 -6.99
CA GLY A 55 -3.80 -4.20 -7.26
C GLY A 55 -4.54 -2.89 -7.50
N ARG A 56 -5.56 -2.92 -8.38
CA ARG A 56 -6.37 -1.74 -8.67
C ARG A 56 -7.07 -1.20 -7.43
N ARG A 57 -7.59 -2.09 -6.56
CA ARG A 57 -8.16 -1.68 -5.28
C ARG A 57 -7.11 -1.03 -4.38
N ALA A 58 -5.94 -1.64 -4.23
CA ALA A 58 -4.88 -1.11 -3.39
C ALA A 58 -4.45 0.29 -3.86
N ARG A 59 -4.31 0.50 -5.17
CA ARG A 59 -4.05 1.83 -5.74
C ARG A 59 -5.13 2.82 -5.38
N THR A 60 -6.39 2.51 -5.67
CA THR A 60 -7.49 3.45 -5.47
C THR A 60 -7.68 3.80 -4.00
N SER A 61 -7.59 2.81 -3.11
CA SER A 61 -7.65 3.02 -1.66
C SER A 61 -6.47 3.85 -1.18
N ALA A 62 -5.24 3.56 -1.61
CA ALA A 62 -4.06 4.34 -1.24
C ALA A 62 -4.16 5.79 -1.75
N ALA A 63 -4.58 6.00 -2.99
CA ALA A 63 -4.75 7.34 -3.55
C ALA A 63 -5.71 8.19 -2.72
N LEU A 64 -6.88 7.62 -2.37
CA LEU A 64 -7.88 8.29 -1.54
C LEU A 64 -7.34 8.58 -0.12
N LEU A 65 -6.73 7.59 0.53
CA LEU A 65 -6.18 7.76 1.88
C LEU A 65 -5.08 8.82 1.93
N LEU A 66 -4.18 8.83 0.93
CA LEU A 66 -3.10 9.81 0.84
C LEU A 66 -3.62 11.21 0.51
N GLU A 67 -4.66 11.33 -0.31
CA GLU A 67 -5.30 12.62 -0.62
C GLU A 67 -5.97 13.24 0.62
N LEU A 68 -6.68 12.42 1.40
CA LEU A 68 -7.34 12.86 2.64
C LEU A 68 -6.34 13.18 3.76
N ALA A 69 -5.29 12.38 3.91
CA ALA A 69 -4.31 12.54 4.99
C ALA A 69 -3.28 13.63 4.70
N PHE A 70 -2.91 13.82 3.43
CA PHE A 70 -1.83 14.73 3.02
C PHE A 70 -2.27 15.61 1.84
N PRO A 71 -3.22 16.54 2.03
CA PRO A 71 -3.70 17.41 0.93
C PRO A 71 -2.57 18.26 0.33
N GLU A 72 -1.59 18.67 1.14
CA GLU A 72 -0.43 19.48 0.72
C GLU A 72 0.66 18.69 -0.02
N MET A 73 0.63 17.35 0.05
CA MET A 73 1.59 16.52 -0.68
C MET A 73 1.44 16.75 -2.19
N ARG A 74 2.54 16.77 -2.94
CA ARG A 74 2.46 16.93 -4.40
C ARG A 74 1.64 15.79 -5.00
N ALA A 75 0.68 16.11 -5.87
CA ALA A 75 -0.19 15.12 -6.52
C ALA A 75 0.59 14.00 -7.23
N GLY A 76 1.72 14.34 -7.87
CA GLY A 76 2.60 13.36 -8.49
C GLY A 76 3.21 12.36 -7.51
N VAL A 77 3.57 12.79 -6.31
CA VAL A 77 4.11 11.92 -5.24
C VAL A 77 3.02 10.99 -4.72
N ARG A 78 1.82 11.52 -4.44
CA ARG A 78 0.65 10.69 -4.06
C ARG A 78 0.34 9.64 -5.11
N HIS A 79 0.33 10.03 -6.39
CA HIS A 79 0.11 9.11 -7.49
C HIS A 79 1.18 8.00 -7.50
N GLN A 80 2.45 8.36 -7.46
CA GLN A 80 3.56 7.38 -7.45
C GLN A 80 3.51 6.45 -6.24
N LEU A 81 3.09 6.92 -5.06
CA LEU A 81 2.90 6.09 -3.86
C LEU A 81 1.72 5.12 -4.03
N SER A 82 0.59 5.59 -4.56
CA SER A 82 -0.56 4.73 -4.84
C SER A 82 -0.25 3.63 -5.87
N VAL A 83 0.55 3.94 -6.90
CA VAL A 83 1.02 2.96 -7.88
C VAL A 83 1.97 1.95 -7.22
N ALA A 84 2.83 2.39 -6.28
CA ALA A 84 3.65 1.45 -5.52
C ALA A 84 2.80 0.46 -4.73
N CYS A 85 1.67 0.91 -4.15
CA CYS A 85 0.73 0.03 -3.47
C CYS A 85 0.11 -1.02 -4.40
N GLU A 86 -0.17 -0.68 -5.66
CA GLU A 86 -0.65 -1.64 -6.67
C GLU A 86 0.35 -2.76 -6.93
N ILE A 87 1.61 -2.38 -7.18
CA ILE A 87 2.69 -3.31 -7.50
C ILE A 87 2.94 -4.24 -6.30
N ILE A 88 3.00 -3.67 -5.09
CA ILE A 88 3.23 -4.46 -3.88
C ILE A 88 2.04 -5.38 -3.59
N ALA A 89 0.81 -4.91 -3.75
CA ALA A 89 -0.39 -5.72 -3.53
C ALA A 89 -0.52 -6.89 -4.51
N THR A 90 0.00 -6.75 -5.74
CA THR A 90 0.00 -7.81 -6.76
C THR A 90 1.17 -8.78 -6.59
N GLY A 91 2.28 -8.36 -5.96
CA GLY A 91 3.48 -9.17 -5.71
C GLY A 91 3.62 -9.81 -4.31
N ALA A 92 2.69 -9.57 -3.37
CA ALA A 92 2.78 -10.14 -2.01
C ALA A 92 2.15 -11.54 -1.84
N HIS A 93 1.59 -12.14 -2.90
CA HIS A 93 1.13 -13.54 -2.87
C HIS A 93 2.31 -14.50 -2.91
N VAL A 94 2.97 -14.72 -1.78
CA VAL A 94 3.63 -16.01 -1.53
C VAL A 94 2.51 -17.01 -1.30
N PRO A 95 2.37 -18.06 -2.12
CA PRO A 95 1.41 -19.13 -1.84
C PRO A 95 1.80 -19.76 -0.51
N LEU A 96 0.82 -19.98 0.37
CA LEU A 96 0.98 -20.93 1.46
C LEU A 96 1.13 -22.30 0.79
N THR A 97 2.36 -22.76 0.62
CA THR A 97 2.64 -24.17 0.30
C THR A 97 2.28 -25.01 1.50
N ASP A 98 1.57 -26.11 1.21
CA ASP A 98 0.91 -27.06 2.12
C ASP A 98 1.71 -27.48 3.37
#